data_AF-A0AAV4YQ25-F1
#
_entry.id   AF-A0AAV4YQ25-F1
#
_cell.length_a   1.000
_cell.length_b   1.000
_cell.length_c   1.000
_cell.angle_alpha   90.00
_cell.angle_beta   90.00
_cell.angle_gamma   90.00
#
_symmetry.space_group_name_H-M   'P 1'
#
loop_
_entity.id
_entity.type
_entity.pdbx_description
1 polymer ?
#
loop_
_entity_poly.entity_id
_entity_poly.type
_entity_poly.pdbx_seq_one_letter_code
_entity_poly.pdbx_strand_id
1 'polypeptide(L)'
;MNSTLILGQAAMPLITGICCLLPAKHVGELVAVIAEEQNRFDAVLLKETGGSLPCTELRRLVRLALHIDRYRLDRTVLPIYQGREQLMSGAAALLDDDTTLACGDAMRLLALLLDKLLRGSRGSAQAKLDGLTLSAMEQRALAAQSPNTGAVMRGSWRRKSRNQLGRSDWLDVVEAALWCFWHSDTLRDGEALLGVLLGADIRICIVYGMLAGAFYLADQDELHNPLVTN
;
A
#
# COMPACT_ATOMS: atom_id res chain seq x y z
N MET A 1 10.72 16.32 20.16
CA MET A 1 10.09 17.24 19.17
C MET A 1 10.09 16.60 17.76
N ASN A 2 9.77 15.31 17.63
CA ASN A 2 9.79 14.58 16.33
C ASN A 2 8.40 14.07 15.90
N SER A 3 7.40 14.12 16.78
CA SER A 3 6.05 13.59 16.50
C SER A 3 5.17 14.57 15.71
N THR A 4 5.55 15.83 15.64
CA THR A 4 4.77 16.91 14.98
C THR A 4 5.04 17.02 13.47
N LEU A 5 6.16 16.50 12.96
CA LEU A 5 6.44 16.50 11.51
C LEU A 5 5.63 15.44 10.75
N ILE A 6 5.14 14.40 11.44
CA ILE A 6 4.21 13.40 10.90
C ILE A 6 2.75 13.87 10.97
N LEU A 7 2.46 14.88 11.81
CA LEU A 7 1.11 15.33 12.14
C LEU A 7 0.56 16.44 11.23
N GLY A 8 1.37 16.91 10.27
CA GLY A 8 1.13 18.13 9.51
C GLY A 8 0.50 17.95 8.13
N GLN A 9 -0.39 16.96 7.96
CA GLN A 9 -1.37 16.77 6.87
C GLN A 9 -2.01 15.41 7.16
N ALA A 10 -3.35 15.36 7.31
CA ALA A 10 -4.19 14.20 7.65
C ALA A 10 -3.44 12.84 7.62
N ALA A 11 -3.31 12.20 8.79
CA ALA A 11 -2.45 11.05 9.01
C ALA A 11 -2.65 10.00 7.91
N MET A 12 -1.70 9.92 6.97
CA MET A 12 -1.84 9.13 5.75
C MET A 12 -2.14 7.68 6.13
N PRO A 13 -3.36 7.14 5.86
CA PRO A 13 -3.79 5.87 6.46
C PRO A 13 -2.87 4.70 6.13
N LEU A 14 -2.28 4.73 4.93
CA LEU A 14 -1.28 3.75 4.50
C LEU A 14 -0.03 3.81 5.36
N ILE A 15 0.53 5.00 5.61
CA ILE A 15 1.72 5.19 6.45
C ILE A 15 1.42 4.78 7.90
N THR A 16 0.26 5.17 8.43
CA THR A 16 -0.19 4.75 9.77
C THR A 16 -0.23 3.23 9.88
N GLY A 17 -0.80 2.55 8.88
CA GLY A 17 -0.85 1.09 8.83
C GLY A 17 0.55 0.44 8.76
N ILE A 18 1.48 1.02 8.01
CA ILE A 18 2.89 0.57 7.99
C ILE A 18 3.50 0.71 9.40
N CYS A 19 3.36 1.87 10.04
CA CYS A 19 3.87 2.12 11.39
C CYS A 19 3.38 1.11 12.43
N CYS A 20 2.12 0.68 12.34
CA CYS A 20 1.53 -0.28 13.29
C CYS A 20 2.16 -1.67 13.27
N LEU A 21 2.84 -2.03 12.17
CA LEU A 21 3.38 -3.39 11.94
C LEU A 21 4.88 -3.40 11.67
N LEU A 22 5.49 -2.24 11.49
CA LEU A 22 6.91 -2.14 11.21
C LEU A 22 7.72 -2.41 12.50
N PRO A 23 8.71 -3.33 12.46
CA PRO A 23 9.59 -3.54 13.61
C PRO A 23 10.33 -2.26 14.00
N ALA A 24 10.52 -2.03 15.31
CA ALA A 24 11.13 -0.80 15.86
C ALA A 24 12.46 -0.40 15.19
N LYS A 25 13.28 -1.38 14.80
CA LYS A 25 14.57 -1.17 14.11
C LYS A 25 14.47 -0.45 12.75
N HIS A 26 13.32 -0.49 12.07
CA HIS A 26 13.13 0.16 10.76
C HIS A 26 12.36 1.48 10.84
N VAL A 27 11.92 1.91 12.04
CA VAL A 27 11.16 3.17 12.20
C VAL A 27 12.01 4.38 11.82
N GLY A 28 13.29 4.39 12.17
CA GLY A 28 14.20 5.47 11.76
C GLY A 28 14.36 5.56 10.24
N GLU A 29 14.37 4.41 9.56
CA GLU A 29 14.45 4.33 8.10
C GLU A 29 13.16 4.87 7.45
N LEU A 30 11.99 4.50 7.97
CA LEU A 30 10.71 5.03 7.52
C LEU A 30 10.66 6.56 7.62
N VAL A 31 11.08 7.12 8.77
CA VAL A 31 11.11 8.57 8.97
C VAL A 31 12.07 9.26 8.00
N ALA A 32 13.25 8.67 7.76
CA ALA A 32 14.21 9.19 6.80
C ALA A 32 13.64 9.22 5.38
N VAL A 33 13.01 8.14 4.92
CA VAL A 33 12.40 8.07 3.58
C VAL A 33 11.28 9.10 3.42
N ILE A 34 10.41 9.25 4.43
CA ILE A 34 9.33 10.24 4.39
C ILE A 34 9.92 11.66 4.29
N ALA A 35 10.91 11.98 5.12
CA ALA A 35 11.57 13.29 5.11
C ALA A 35 12.32 13.56 3.79
N GLU A 36 12.99 12.56 3.22
CA GLU A 36 13.64 12.68 1.92
C GLU A 36 12.64 12.95 0.80
N GLU A 37 11.52 12.24 0.75
CA GLU A 37 10.50 12.47 -0.28
C GLU A 37 9.82 13.83 -0.10
N GLN A 38 9.55 14.26 1.15
CA GLN A 38 9.07 15.61 1.45
C GLN A 38 10.05 16.68 0.96
N ASN A 39 11.34 16.56 1.29
CA ASN A 39 12.38 17.51 0.88
C ASN A 39 12.65 17.47 -0.63
N ARG A 40 12.48 16.33 -1.30
CA ARG A 40 12.62 16.21 -2.76
C ARG A 40 11.53 17.00 -3.50
N PHE A 41 10.42 17.32 -2.85
CA PHE A 41 9.42 18.26 -3.37
C PHE A 41 9.84 19.73 -3.19
N ASP A 42 10.56 20.05 -2.12
CA ASP A 42 11.03 21.41 -1.83
C ASP A 42 12.39 21.73 -2.49
N ALA A 43 13.19 20.71 -2.80
CA ALA A 43 14.55 20.85 -3.31
C ALA A 43 14.79 19.99 -4.56
N VAL A 44 14.62 20.59 -5.74
CA VAL A 44 15.26 20.13 -6.99
C VAL A 44 16.79 20.27 -6.94
N LEU A 45 17.40 20.63 -5.79
CA LEU A 45 18.83 20.86 -5.68
C LEU A 45 19.37 20.36 -4.33
N LEU A 46 19.99 19.17 -4.32
CA LEU A 46 21.35 18.89 -3.84
C LEU A 46 21.54 17.41 -3.46
N LYS A 47 22.77 16.97 -3.69
CA LYS A 47 23.24 15.60 -3.76
C LYS A 47 23.43 14.96 -2.38
N GLU A 48 23.24 13.64 -2.39
CA GLU A 48 23.20 12.66 -1.30
C GLU A 48 24.31 12.78 -0.24
N THR A 49 23.93 12.63 1.02
CA THR A 49 24.85 12.34 2.13
C THR A 49 24.66 10.90 2.61
N GLY A 50 25.80 10.20 2.75
CA GLY A 50 25.88 8.80 3.09
C GLY A 50 25.36 8.50 4.50
N GLY A 51 24.39 7.60 4.55
CA GLY A 51 24.00 6.79 5.69
C GLY A 51 23.84 5.34 5.23
N SER A 52 23.83 4.38 6.16
CA SER A 52 23.58 2.96 5.86
C SER A 52 22.48 2.80 4.82
N LEU A 53 22.76 2.08 3.72
CA LEU A 53 21.77 1.93 2.65
C LEU A 53 20.46 1.38 3.25
N PRO A 54 19.34 2.08 3.08
CA PRO A 54 18.02 1.63 3.51
C PRO A 54 17.69 0.25 2.96
N CYS A 55 16.84 -0.52 3.64
CA CYS A 55 16.16 -1.65 3.03
C CYS A 55 15.43 -1.15 1.77
N THR A 56 15.97 -1.48 0.60
CA THR A 56 15.48 -1.03 -0.71
C THR A 56 13.98 -1.24 -0.86
N GLU A 57 13.47 -2.35 -0.31
CA GLU A 57 12.06 -2.71 -0.37
C GLU A 57 11.16 -1.87 0.54
N LEU A 58 11.61 -1.51 1.75
CA LEU A 58 10.86 -0.60 2.63
C LEU A 58 10.73 0.77 1.96
N ARG A 59 11.84 1.30 1.43
CA ARG A 59 11.84 2.57 0.69
C ARG A 59 10.87 2.55 -0.49
N ARG A 60 10.86 1.47 -1.29
CA ARG A 60 9.93 1.33 -2.42
C ARG A 60 8.46 1.35 -1.98
N LEU A 61 8.10 0.61 -0.94
CA LEU A 61 6.71 0.55 -0.46
C LEU A 61 6.25 1.83 0.22
N VAL A 62 7.15 2.54 0.91
CA VAL A 62 6.84 3.87 1.47
C VAL A 62 6.62 4.87 0.36
N ARG A 63 7.48 4.89 -0.68
CA ARG A 63 7.26 5.71 -1.88
C ARG A 63 5.95 5.38 -2.58
N LEU A 64 5.58 4.09 -2.64
CA LEU A 64 4.29 3.67 -3.17
C LEU A 64 3.13 4.25 -2.35
N ALA A 65 3.19 4.18 -1.03
CA ALA A 65 2.16 4.74 -0.15
C ALA A 65 2.01 6.26 -0.34
N LEU A 66 3.13 6.99 -0.43
CA LEU A 66 3.15 8.43 -0.69
C LEU A 66 2.60 8.77 -2.09
N HIS A 67 2.99 7.99 -3.11
CA HIS A 67 2.49 8.12 -4.48
C HIS A 67 0.98 7.93 -4.55
N ILE A 68 0.45 6.87 -3.91
CA ILE A 68 -0.99 6.60 -3.90
C ILE A 68 -1.74 7.76 -3.25
N ASP A 69 -1.33 8.22 -2.07
CA ASP A 69 -2.04 9.30 -1.38
C ASP A 69 -2.06 10.61 -2.19
N ARG A 70 -0.96 10.91 -2.89
CA ARG A 70 -0.85 12.08 -3.77
C ARG A 70 -1.73 12.00 -5.00
N TYR A 71 -1.81 10.82 -5.64
CA TYR A 71 -2.53 10.62 -6.90
C TYR A 71 -3.85 9.87 -6.73
N ARG A 72 -4.41 9.95 -5.52
CA ARG A 72 -5.74 9.47 -5.17
C ARG A 72 -6.79 9.90 -6.20
N LEU A 73 -7.58 8.95 -6.69
CA LEU A 73 -8.54 9.21 -7.76
C LEU A 73 -9.72 10.09 -7.33
N ASP A 74 -9.96 10.22 -6.03
CA ASP A 74 -10.95 11.15 -5.46
C ASP A 74 -10.39 12.56 -5.23
N ARG A 75 -9.07 12.75 -5.32
CA ARG A 75 -8.39 14.04 -5.14
C ARG A 75 -7.84 14.64 -6.43
N THR A 76 -7.73 13.83 -7.49
CA THR A 76 -7.19 14.28 -8.78
C THR A 76 -8.19 15.13 -9.57
N VAL A 77 -7.68 16.15 -10.25
CA VAL A 77 -8.44 16.96 -11.24
C VAL A 77 -8.44 16.33 -12.63
N LEU A 78 -7.67 15.26 -12.83
CA LEU A 78 -7.60 14.56 -14.11
C LEU A 78 -8.86 13.74 -14.37
N PRO A 79 -9.24 13.54 -15.64
CA PRO A 79 -10.21 12.51 -16.02
C PRO A 79 -9.84 11.16 -15.40
N ILE A 80 -10.84 10.41 -14.93
CA ILE A 80 -10.65 9.14 -14.18
C ILE A 80 -9.69 8.18 -14.89
N TYR A 81 -9.76 8.07 -16.23
CA TYR A 81 -8.87 7.20 -16.99
C TYR A 81 -7.39 7.66 -16.92
N GLN A 82 -7.15 8.96 -17.06
CA GLN A 82 -5.81 9.54 -17.00
C GLN A 82 -5.25 9.51 -15.57
N GLY A 83 -6.06 9.84 -14.57
CA GLY A 83 -5.67 9.71 -13.16
C GLY A 83 -5.30 8.26 -12.81
N ARG A 84 -6.08 7.28 -13.29
CA ARG A 84 -5.78 5.86 -13.10
C ARG A 84 -4.47 5.44 -13.77
N GLU A 85 -4.24 5.88 -15.00
CA GLU A 85 -2.99 5.60 -15.70
C GLU A 85 -1.79 6.23 -14.98
N GLN A 86 -1.92 7.46 -14.48
CA GLN A 86 -0.87 8.11 -13.70
C GLN A 86 -0.57 7.37 -12.40
N LEU A 87 -1.62 6.93 -11.69
CA LEU A 87 -1.50 6.14 -10.47
C LEU A 87 -0.75 4.82 -10.75
N MET A 88 -1.15 4.09 -11.79
CA MET A 88 -0.54 2.81 -12.15
C MET A 88 0.90 2.96 -12.67
N SER A 89 1.13 3.84 -13.65
CA SER A 89 2.46 4.05 -14.25
C SER A 89 3.49 4.46 -13.20
N GLY A 90 3.13 5.38 -12.29
CA GLY A 90 4.02 5.77 -11.19
C GLY A 90 4.28 4.64 -10.21
N ALA A 91 3.29 3.79 -9.92
CA ALA A 91 3.50 2.61 -9.06
C ALA A 91 4.45 1.57 -9.70
N ALA A 92 4.33 1.34 -11.01
CA ALA A 92 5.23 0.44 -11.74
C ALA A 92 6.67 0.98 -11.80
N ALA A 93 6.83 2.29 -11.97
CA ALA A 93 8.12 2.97 -12.06
C ALA A 93 8.93 2.98 -10.75
N LEU A 94 8.36 2.52 -9.63
CA LEU A 94 9.06 2.35 -8.36
C LEU A 94 9.93 1.08 -8.31
N LEU A 95 9.77 0.20 -9.29
CA LEU A 95 10.64 -0.94 -9.48
C LEU A 95 11.80 -0.58 -10.41
N ASP A 96 12.96 -1.20 -10.18
CA ASP A 96 14.10 -1.04 -11.08
C ASP A 96 13.87 -1.81 -12.39
N ASP A 97 14.61 -1.42 -13.44
CA ASP A 97 14.47 -1.93 -14.82
C ASP A 97 14.66 -3.45 -14.94
N ASP A 98 15.33 -4.09 -13.97
CA ASP A 98 15.60 -5.53 -13.96
C ASP A 98 14.42 -6.40 -13.44
N THR A 99 13.27 -5.80 -13.16
CA THR A 99 12.12 -6.52 -12.60
C THR A 99 11.22 -7.17 -13.66
N THR A 100 10.62 -8.31 -13.32
CA THR A 100 9.73 -9.02 -14.25
C THR A 100 8.44 -8.23 -14.51
N LEU A 101 7.80 -8.49 -15.66
CA LEU A 101 6.47 -7.92 -15.98
C LEU A 101 5.43 -8.20 -14.90
N ALA A 102 5.51 -9.37 -14.24
CA ALA A 102 4.63 -9.74 -13.13
C ALA A 102 4.83 -8.83 -11.90
N CYS A 103 6.05 -8.37 -11.65
CA CYS A 103 6.32 -7.42 -10.57
C CYS A 103 5.68 -6.04 -10.86
N GLY A 104 5.83 -5.54 -12.09
CA GLY A 104 5.21 -4.27 -12.50
C GLY A 104 3.68 -4.34 -12.50
N ASP A 105 3.11 -5.45 -12.94
CA ASP A 105 1.69 -5.77 -12.81
C ASP A 105 1.24 -5.76 -11.33
N ALA A 106 2.01 -6.38 -10.43
CA ALA A 106 1.68 -6.47 -9.00
C ALA A 106 1.65 -5.10 -8.32
N MET A 107 2.61 -4.22 -8.61
CA MET A 107 2.64 -2.86 -8.05
C MET A 107 1.46 -2.01 -8.53
N ARG A 108 1.11 -2.13 -9.82
CA ARG A 108 -0.09 -1.47 -10.39
C ARG A 108 -1.37 -1.98 -9.76
N LEU A 109 -1.49 -3.29 -9.59
CA LEU A 109 -2.61 -3.94 -8.92
C LEU A 109 -2.75 -3.42 -7.48
N LEU A 110 -1.65 -3.42 -6.73
CA LEU A 110 -1.64 -2.97 -5.34
C LEU A 110 -2.08 -1.50 -5.23
N ALA A 111 -1.58 -0.62 -6.11
CA ALA A 111 -1.97 0.78 -6.14
C ALA A 111 -3.48 0.97 -6.37
N LEU A 112 -4.07 0.23 -7.33
CA LEU A 112 -5.51 0.28 -7.59
C LEU A 112 -6.34 -0.19 -6.39
N LEU A 113 -5.95 -1.31 -5.77
CA LEU A 113 -6.68 -1.87 -4.63
C LEU A 113 -6.64 -0.93 -3.42
N LEU A 114 -5.48 -0.33 -3.13
CA LEU A 114 -5.33 0.61 -2.03
C LEU A 114 -6.10 1.91 -2.28
N ASP A 115 -6.01 2.50 -3.47
CA ASP A 115 -6.83 3.67 -3.84
C ASP A 115 -8.33 3.35 -3.71
N LYS A 116 -8.76 2.16 -4.14
CA LYS A 116 -10.16 1.72 -4.03
C LYS A 116 -10.59 1.56 -2.57
N LEU A 117 -9.76 0.97 -1.70
CA LEU A 117 -10.04 0.84 -0.26
C LEU A 117 -10.09 2.21 0.43
N LEU A 118 -9.22 3.15 0.04
CA LEU A 118 -9.20 4.50 0.58
C LEU A 118 -10.46 5.31 0.23
N ARG A 119 -11.07 5.04 -0.93
CA ARG A 119 -12.31 5.68 -1.40
C ARG A 119 -13.59 4.92 -1.03
N GLY A 120 -13.46 3.64 -0.69
CA GLY A 120 -14.57 2.74 -0.46
C GLY A 120 -15.19 2.89 0.94
N SER A 121 -16.35 2.25 1.11
CA SER A 121 -16.93 2.03 2.44
C SER A 121 -16.03 1.10 3.27
N ARG A 122 -16.26 1.06 4.59
CA ARG A 122 -15.43 0.31 5.56
C ARG A 122 -16.31 -0.38 6.60
N GLY A 123 -15.66 -1.15 7.48
CA GLY A 123 -16.32 -1.71 8.67
C GLY A 123 -17.24 -2.91 8.41
N SER A 124 -17.27 -3.46 7.20
CA SER A 124 -18.01 -4.69 6.89
C SER A 124 -17.25 -5.61 5.94
N ALA A 125 -17.57 -6.91 5.99
CA ALA A 125 -17.01 -7.89 5.05
C ALA A 125 -17.37 -7.56 3.59
N GLN A 126 -18.56 -7.02 3.35
CA GLN A 126 -18.98 -6.58 2.01
C GLN A 126 -18.14 -5.40 1.53
N ALA A 127 -17.92 -4.39 2.36
CA ALA A 127 -17.07 -3.27 2.04
C ALA A 127 -15.63 -3.70 1.71
N LYS A 128 -15.09 -4.65 2.48
CA LYS A 128 -13.78 -5.27 2.18
C LYS A 128 -13.79 -5.98 0.84
N LEU A 129 -14.84 -6.78 0.56
CA LEU A 129 -14.99 -7.47 -0.72
C LEU A 129 -15.06 -6.50 -1.90
N ASP A 130 -15.83 -5.43 -1.79
CA ASP A 130 -16.00 -4.41 -2.83
C ASP A 130 -14.68 -3.67 -3.09
N GLY A 131 -13.95 -3.30 -2.03
CA GLY A 131 -12.63 -2.67 -2.12
C GLY A 131 -11.54 -3.58 -2.70
N LEU A 132 -11.69 -4.90 -2.58
CA LEU A 132 -10.76 -5.89 -3.12
C LEU A 132 -11.20 -6.50 -4.46
N THR A 133 -12.27 -5.99 -5.07
CA THR A 133 -12.80 -6.50 -6.35
C THR A 133 -12.65 -5.44 -7.44
N LEU A 134 -11.81 -5.72 -8.43
CA LEU A 134 -11.66 -4.84 -9.60
C LEU A 134 -12.87 -4.97 -10.54
N SER A 135 -13.41 -3.82 -10.95
CA SER A 135 -14.40 -3.72 -12.02
C SER A 135 -13.83 -4.16 -13.37
N ALA A 136 -14.69 -4.49 -14.33
CA ALA A 136 -14.25 -4.84 -15.70
C ALA A 136 -13.40 -3.73 -16.34
N MET A 137 -13.71 -2.46 -16.06
CA MET A 137 -12.93 -1.32 -16.55
C MET A 137 -11.55 -1.24 -15.91
N GLU A 138 -11.44 -1.45 -14.60
CA GLU A 138 -10.15 -1.47 -13.89
C GLU A 138 -9.29 -2.65 -14.35
N GLN A 139 -9.89 -3.83 -14.55
CA GLN A 139 -9.18 -4.99 -15.08
C GLN A 139 -8.66 -4.75 -16.50
N ARG A 140 -9.47 -4.12 -17.36
CA ARG A 140 -9.06 -3.75 -18.71
C ARG A 140 -7.97 -2.68 -18.72
N ALA A 141 -8.03 -1.71 -17.80
CA ALA A 141 -7.03 -0.66 -17.68
C ALA A 141 -5.69 -1.21 -17.17
N LEU A 142 -5.69 -2.13 -16.19
CA LEU A 142 -4.47 -2.79 -15.74
C LEU A 142 -3.82 -3.59 -16.88
N ALA A 143 -4.64 -4.21 -17.74
CA ALA A 143 -4.20 -5.01 -18.88
C ALA A 143 -3.06 -5.98 -18.50
N ALA A 144 -3.29 -6.78 -17.44
CA ALA A 144 -2.30 -7.68 -16.88
C ALA A 144 -1.63 -8.51 -17.98
N GLN A 145 -0.30 -8.44 -18.01
CA GLN A 145 0.50 -9.11 -19.03
C GLN A 145 0.83 -10.54 -18.60
N SER A 146 0.94 -10.78 -17.29
CA SER A 146 1.16 -12.11 -16.73
C SER A 146 -0.15 -12.84 -16.43
N PRO A 147 -0.31 -14.12 -16.86
CA PRO A 147 -1.46 -14.95 -16.48
C PRO A 147 -1.65 -15.08 -14.96
N ASN A 148 -0.56 -15.11 -14.20
CA ASN A 148 -0.60 -15.21 -12.74
C ASN A 148 -1.22 -13.96 -12.12
N THR A 149 -0.88 -12.77 -12.63
CA THR A 149 -1.53 -11.51 -12.21
C THR A 149 -3.04 -11.58 -12.44
N GLY A 150 -3.45 -12.08 -13.61
CA GLY A 150 -4.87 -12.23 -13.92
C GLY A 150 -5.63 -13.11 -12.92
N ALA A 151 -4.99 -14.16 -12.39
CA ALA A 151 -5.59 -15.00 -11.35
C ALA A 151 -5.75 -14.25 -10.01
N VAL A 152 -4.72 -13.50 -9.59
CA VAL A 152 -4.74 -12.68 -8.36
C VAL A 152 -5.80 -11.58 -8.45
N MET A 153 -5.94 -10.92 -9.61
CA MET A 153 -6.98 -9.92 -9.88
C MET A 153 -8.39 -10.47 -9.73
N ARG A 154 -8.60 -11.75 -10.09
CA ARG A 154 -9.89 -12.45 -9.96
C ARG A 154 -10.12 -13.01 -8.55
N GLY A 155 -9.20 -12.80 -7.62
CA GLY A 155 -9.36 -13.19 -6.23
C GLY A 155 -8.95 -14.64 -5.92
N SER A 156 -7.97 -15.22 -6.63
CA SER A 156 -7.43 -16.56 -6.37
C SER A 156 -7.10 -16.80 -4.88
N TRP A 157 -6.49 -15.81 -4.24
CA TRP A 157 -6.10 -15.81 -2.83
C TRP A 157 -7.26 -16.07 -1.86
N ARG A 158 -8.51 -15.75 -2.20
CA ARG A 158 -9.66 -15.96 -1.30
C ARG A 158 -9.90 -17.43 -0.94
N ARG A 159 -9.44 -18.35 -1.78
CA ARG A 159 -9.65 -19.80 -1.64
C ARG A 159 -8.36 -20.56 -1.38
N LYS A 160 -7.21 -19.88 -1.34
CA LYS A 160 -5.92 -20.53 -1.16
C LYS A 160 -5.76 -21.00 0.27
N SER A 161 -5.14 -22.17 0.45
CA SER A 161 -4.55 -22.56 1.72
C SER A 161 -3.18 -21.92 1.87
N ARG A 162 -2.75 -21.75 3.11
CA ARG A 162 -1.46 -21.15 3.50
C ARG A 162 -0.25 -21.70 2.72
N ASN A 163 -0.16 -23.01 2.50
CA ASN A 163 0.95 -23.66 1.79
C ASN A 163 0.99 -23.38 0.28
N GLN A 164 -0.02 -22.71 -0.27
CA GLN A 164 -0.10 -22.30 -1.68
C GLN A 164 0.34 -20.84 -1.88
N LEU A 165 0.76 -20.16 -0.83
CA LEU A 165 1.25 -18.79 -0.85
C LEU A 165 2.78 -18.80 -1.00
N GLY A 166 3.27 -17.99 -1.91
CA GLY A 166 4.70 -17.79 -2.15
C GLY A 166 5.22 -16.52 -1.48
N ARG A 167 6.50 -16.24 -1.72
CA ARG A 167 7.19 -15.00 -1.33
C ARG A 167 8.36 -14.67 -2.26
N SER A 168 8.41 -15.27 -3.44
CA SER A 168 9.59 -15.21 -4.31
C SER A 168 9.68 -13.87 -5.03
N ASP A 169 8.53 -13.37 -5.49
CA ASP A 169 8.41 -12.12 -6.23
C ASP A 169 7.37 -11.17 -5.61
N TRP A 170 7.17 -10.03 -6.26
CA TRP A 170 6.20 -9.04 -5.80
C TRP A 170 4.75 -9.50 -5.91
N LEU A 171 4.43 -10.35 -6.88
CA LEU A 171 3.07 -10.87 -7.03
C LEU A 171 2.73 -11.83 -5.89
N ASP A 172 3.66 -12.72 -5.54
CA ASP A 172 3.59 -13.59 -4.36
C ASP A 172 3.38 -12.77 -3.08
N VAL A 173 4.18 -11.71 -2.89
CA VAL A 173 4.08 -10.81 -1.73
C VAL A 173 2.70 -10.16 -1.63
N VAL A 174 2.20 -9.61 -2.74
CA VAL A 174 0.87 -8.98 -2.80
C VAL A 174 -0.22 -10.01 -2.54
N GLU A 175 -0.14 -11.20 -3.13
CA GLU A 175 -1.13 -12.27 -2.95
C GLU A 175 -1.16 -12.77 -1.50
N ALA A 176 0.00 -12.93 -0.86
CA ALA A 176 0.09 -13.33 0.55
C ALA A 176 -0.48 -12.25 1.49
N ALA A 177 -0.21 -10.97 1.23
CA ALA A 177 -0.77 -9.87 2.02
C ALA A 177 -2.30 -9.77 1.86
N LEU A 178 -2.82 -9.93 0.64
CA LEU A 178 -4.25 -10.01 0.37
C LEU A 178 -4.90 -11.21 1.08
N TRP A 179 -4.23 -12.36 1.09
CA TRP A 179 -4.69 -13.53 1.83
C TRP A 179 -4.80 -13.26 3.33
N CYS A 180 -3.78 -12.66 3.95
CA CYS A 180 -3.81 -12.30 5.38
C CYS A 180 -4.95 -11.32 5.67
N PHE A 181 -5.11 -10.29 4.85
CA PHE A 181 -6.13 -9.25 5.02
C PHE A 181 -7.56 -9.78 4.82
N TRP A 182 -7.74 -10.76 3.95
CA TRP A 182 -9.05 -11.39 3.71
C TRP A 182 -9.47 -12.34 4.82
N HIS A 183 -8.51 -13.11 5.36
CA HIS A 183 -8.77 -14.11 6.39
C HIS A 183 -8.65 -13.55 7.82
N SER A 184 -8.58 -12.23 7.96
CA SER A 184 -8.61 -11.55 9.26
C SER A 184 -9.67 -10.44 9.27
N ASP A 185 -10.28 -10.20 10.42
CA ASP A 185 -11.24 -9.10 10.61
C ASP A 185 -10.63 -7.90 11.34
N THR A 186 -9.45 -8.08 11.94
CA THR A 186 -8.72 -7.02 12.64
C THR A 186 -7.26 -6.96 12.20
N LEU A 187 -6.63 -5.81 12.48
CA LEU A 187 -5.20 -5.62 12.23
C LEU A 187 -4.34 -6.64 13.00
N ARG A 188 -4.72 -6.97 14.25
CA ARG A 188 -4.00 -7.92 15.11
C ARG A 188 -4.16 -9.37 14.65
N ASP A 189 -5.36 -9.77 14.24
CA ASP A 189 -5.59 -11.15 13.77
C ASP A 189 -4.79 -11.43 12.50
N GLY A 190 -4.74 -10.49 11.56
CA GLY A 190 -3.95 -10.68 10.34
C GLY A 190 -2.45 -10.57 10.59
N GLU A 191 -2.00 -9.79 11.59
CA GLU A 191 -0.59 -9.83 12.02
C GLU A 191 -0.20 -11.20 12.59
N ALA A 192 -1.10 -11.85 13.34
CA ALA A 192 -0.87 -13.22 13.78
C ALA A 192 -0.71 -14.18 12.57
N LEU A 193 -1.52 -14.01 11.53
CA LEU A 193 -1.39 -14.76 10.27
C LEU A 193 -0.08 -14.50 9.51
N LEU A 194 0.50 -13.29 9.63
CA LEU A 194 1.83 -12.99 9.10
C LEU A 194 2.93 -13.74 9.85
N GLY A 195 2.87 -13.79 11.18
CA GLY A 195 3.83 -14.51 12.03
C GLY A 195 3.83 -16.01 11.77
N VAL A 196 2.62 -16.59 11.75
CA VAL A 196 2.14 -17.54 10.74
C VAL A 196 3.15 -17.86 9.64
N LEU A 197 3.05 -17.10 8.54
CA LEU A 197 3.51 -17.32 7.15
C LEU A 197 5.02 -17.47 6.90
N LEU A 198 5.83 -17.84 7.91
CA LEU A 198 7.29 -18.10 7.85
C LEU A 198 8.16 -16.87 8.19
N GLY A 199 7.98 -16.31 9.39
CA GLY A 199 8.85 -15.25 9.88
C GLY A 199 8.83 -14.02 8.99
N ALA A 200 7.68 -13.34 8.96
CA ALA A 200 7.47 -11.96 8.52
C ALA A 200 8.48 -11.45 7.47
N ASP A 201 8.33 -11.90 6.21
CA ASP A 201 8.92 -11.17 5.10
C ASP A 201 8.43 -9.73 5.19
N ILE A 202 9.37 -8.80 5.38
CA ILE A 202 9.06 -7.41 5.68
C ILE A 202 8.17 -6.79 4.59
N ARG A 203 8.30 -7.24 3.33
CA ARG A 203 7.47 -6.78 2.22
C ARG A 203 6.00 -7.14 2.45
N ILE A 204 5.72 -8.37 2.87
CA ILE A 204 4.36 -8.84 3.15
C ILE A 204 3.78 -8.06 4.34
N CYS A 205 4.59 -7.84 5.39
CA CYS A 205 4.17 -7.06 6.55
C CYS A 205 3.80 -5.63 6.18
N ILE A 206 4.60 -4.96 5.37
CA ILE A 206 4.35 -3.59 4.93
C ILE A 206 3.11 -3.53 4.03
N VAL A 207 2.98 -4.42 3.04
CA VAL A 207 1.82 -4.45 2.14
C VAL A 207 0.52 -4.75 2.90
N TYR A 208 0.55 -5.70 3.85
CA TYR A 208 -0.59 -5.95 4.73
C TYR A 208 -0.89 -4.73 5.63
N GLY A 209 0.14 -4.05 6.14
CA GLY A 209 0.00 -2.80 6.87
C GLY A 209 -0.70 -1.71 6.07
N MET A 210 -0.36 -1.54 4.79
CA MET A 210 -1.02 -0.59 3.89
C MET A 210 -2.50 -0.95 3.68
N LEU A 211 -2.83 -2.22 3.45
CA LEU A 211 -4.22 -2.70 3.29
C LEU A 211 -5.03 -2.46 4.57
N ALA A 212 -4.46 -2.85 5.71
CA ALA A 212 -5.07 -2.69 7.02
C ALA A 212 -5.24 -1.21 7.39
N GLY A 213 -4.26 -0.36 7.06
CA GLY A 213 -4.32 1.09 7.25
C GLY A 213 -5.44 1.74 6.44
N ALA A 214 -5.55 1.38 5.15
CA ALA A 214 -6.59 1.89 4.27
C ALA A 214 -8.02 1.53 4.75
N PHE A 215 -8.19 0.36 5.36
CA PHE A 215 -9.52 -0.16 5.70
C PHE A 215 -9.91 -0.03 7.17
N TYR A 216 -8.98 -0.16 8.12
CA TYR A 216 -9.27 -0.12 9.56
C TYR A 216 -8.91 1.22 10.22
N LEU A 217 -7.97 2.00 9.66
CA LEU A 217 -7.38 3.16 10.35
C LEU A 217 -7.70 4.51 9.69
N ALA A 218 -8.31 4.51 8.51
CA ALA A 218 -8.55 5.72 7.74
C ALA A 218 -9.55 6.73 8.35
N ASP A 219 -10.36 6.31 9.34
CA ASP A 219 -11.35 7.17 10.02
C ASP A 219 -10.93 7.61 11.44
N GLN A 220 -9.74 7.23 11.90
CA GLN A 220 -9.24 7.69 13.21
C GLN A 220 -8.99 9.23 13.25
N ASP A 221 -9.03 9.90 12.10
CA ASP A 221 -8.88 11.37 11.97
C ASP A 221 -10.22 12.14 12.05
N GLU A 222 -11.39 11.51 11.83
CA GLU A 222 -12.67 12.24 11.94
C GLU A 222 -13.10 12.48 13.40
N LEU A 223 -12.51 11.76 14.37
CA LEU A 223 -12.82 11.91 15.79
C LEU A 223 -12.11 13.10 16.46
N HIS A 224 -11.25 13.84 15.74
CA HIS A 224 -10.51 14.99 16.29
C HIS A 224 -11.06 16.37 15.92
N ASN A 225 -12.26 16.46 15.32
CA ASN A 225 -12.94 17.73 15.14
C ASN A 225 -14.22 17.82 16.00
N PRO A 226 -14.10 18.06 17.33
CA PRO A 226 -15.27 18.41 18.11
C PRO A 226 -15.69 19.84 17.75
N LEU A 227 -16.86 19.94 17.14
CA LEU A 227 -17.78 21.08 17.23
C LEU A 227 -17.25 22.45 16.74
N VAL A 228 -17.63 22.81 15.51
CA VAL A 228 -18.07 24.19 15.24
C VAL A 228 -19.59 24.15 15.04
N THR A 229 -20.31 24.13 16.16
CA THR A 229 -21.66 24.68 16.24
C THR A 229 -21.53 26.12 16.69
N ASN A 230 -21.89 27.06 15.82
CA ASN A 230 -22.55 28.32 16.16
C ASN A 230 -23.39 28.75 14.96
#